data_AF-A0A1W9YPZ8-F1
#
_entry.id   AF-A0A1W9YPZ8-F1
#
_cell.length_a   1.000
_cell.length_b   1.000
_cell.length_c   1.000
_cell.angle_alpha   90.00
_cell.angle_beta   90.00
_cell.angle_gamma   90.00
#
_symmetry.space_group_name_H-M   'P 1'
#
loop_
_entity.id
_entity.type
_entity.pdbx_description
1 polymer ?
#
loop_
_entity_poly.entity_id
_entity_poly.type
_entity_poly.pdbx_seq_one_letter_code
_entity_poly.pdbx_strand_id
1 'polypeptide(L)'
;MTVDQLQSHGNTLLQQAARECRRALQASTKIDLLYEGRSYRIRDVEWMQREAEDARVKWANVCALLDEVVREYRNSVKRTGGGA
;
A
#
# COMPACT_ATOMS: atom_id res chain seq x y z
N MET A 1 18.02 -11.41 -13.28
CA MET A 1 17.94 -9.94 -13.17
C MET A 1 19.30 -9.40 -12.84
N THR A 2 19.77 -8.42 -13.60
CA THR A 2 20.93 -7.61 -13.22
C THR A 2 20.57 -6.69 -12.04
N VAL A 3 21.57 -6.16 -11.34
CA VAL A 3 21.36 -5.22 -10.22
C VAL A 3 20.49 -4.03 -10.65
N ASP A 4 20.71 -3.50 -11.85
CA ASP A 4 19.94 -2.38 -12.40
C ASP A 4 18.47 -2.73 -12.66
N GLN A 5 18.17 -3.95 -13.10
CA GLN A 5 16.79 -4.42 -13.28
C GLN A 5 16.07 -4.54 -11.94
N LEU A 6 16.79 -4.96 -10.89
CA LEU A 6 16.25 -5.11 -9.53
C LEU A 6 15.96 -3.75 -8.89
N GLN A 7 16.84 -2.79 -9.12
CA GLN A 7 16.64 -1.42 -8.66
C GLN A 7 15.48 -0.71 -9.38
N SER A 8 15.37 -0.88 -10.71
CA SER A 8 14.27 -0.32 -11.50
C SER A 8 12.91 -0.93 -11.11
N HIS A 9 12.87 -2.25 -10.92
CA HIS A 9 11.67 -2.95 -10.47
C HIS A 9 11.26 -2.53 -9.06
N GLY A 10 12.20 -2.49 -8.11
CA GLY A 10 11.95 -2.04 -6.73
C GLY A 10 11.43 -0.59 -6.67
N ASN A 11 12.00 0.32 -7.47
CA ASN A 11 11.52 1.69 -7.58
C ASN A 11 10.08 1.76 -8.09
N THR A 12 9.71 0.89 -9.04
CA THR A 12 8.34 0.81 -9.56
C THR A 12 7.36 0.37 -8.46
N LEU A 13 7.72 -0.67 -7.70
CA LEU A 13 6.91 -1.18 -6.59
C LEU A 13 6.72 -0.13 -5.48
N LEU A 14 7.78 0.61 -5.14
CA LEU A 14 7.72 1.71 -4.17
C LEU A 14 6.81 2.86 -4.64
N GLN A 15 6.86 3.22 -5.94
CA GLN A 15 5.96 4.24 -6.49
C GLN A 15 4.49 3.80 -6.46
N GLN A 16 4.22 2.52 -6.75
CA GLN A 16 2.87 1.95 -6.67
C GLN A 16 2.37 1.94 -5.23
N ALA A 17 3.18 1.49 -4.27
CA ALA A 17 2.86 1.51 -2.85
C ALA A 17 2.53 2.93 -2.35
N ALA A 18 3.35 3.93 -2.73
CA ALA A 18 3.10 5.33 -2.38
C ALA A 18 1.78 5.87 -2.96
N ARG A 19 1.36 5.39 -4.15
CA ARG A 19 0.07 5.76 -4.75
C ARG A 19 -1.11 5.18 -3.99
N GLU A 20 -1.04 3.91 -3.61
CA GLU A 20 -2.09 3.26 -2.84
C GLU A 20 -2.20 3.81 -1.41
N CYS A 21 -1.08 4.13 -0.75
CA CYS A 21 -1.09 4.86 0.53
C CYS A 21 -1.86 6.18 0.45
N ARG A 22 -1.64 6.98 -0.60
CA ARG A 22 -2.37 8.25 -0.79
C ARG A 22 -3.86 8.03 -1.02
N ARG A 23 -4.24 6.98 -1.75
CA ARG A 23 -5.65 6.61 -1.98
C ARG A 23 -6.34 6.16 -0.70
N ALA A 24 -5.67 5.33 0.10
CA ALA A 24 -6.17 4.89 1.40
C ALA A 24 -6.34 6.08 2.36
N LEU A 25 -5.35 6.98 2.42
CA LEU A 25 -5.44 8.20 3.22
C LEU A 25 -6.63 9.07 2.78
N GLN A 26 -6.76 9.33 1.47
CA GLN A 26 -7.88 10.12 0.95
C GLN A 26 -9.24 9.50 1.24
N ALA A 27 -9.38 8.18 1.15
CA ALA A 27 -10.62 7.47 1.50
C ALA A 27 -10.94 7.64 2.99
N SER A 28 -9.92 7.49 3.86
CA SER A 28 -10.08 7.63 5.31
C SER A 28 -10.44 9.07 5.75
N THR A 29 -9.91 10.09 5.09
CA THR A 29 -10.14 11.51 5.43
C THR A 29 -11.39 12.10 4.78
N LYS A 30 -11.99 11.41 3.79
CA LYS A 30 -13.18 11.88 3.08
C LYS A 30 -14.39 12.01 4.00
N ILE A 31 -14.39 11.25 5.08
CA ILE A 31 -15.44 11.18 6.09
C ILE A 31 -15.37 12.43 6.98
N ASP A 32 -14.18 12.80 7.46
CA ASP A 32 -13.97 14.00 8.28
C ASP A 32 -14.35 15.28 7.53
N LEU A 33 -13.97 15.40 6.25
CA LEU A 33 -14.25 16.59 5.42
C LEU A 33 -15.73 16.78 5.06
N LEU A 34 -16.55 15.73 5.05
CA LEU A 34 -17.95 15.80 4.64
C LEU A 34 -18.94 15.93 5.83
N TYR A 35 -18.52 15.57 7.04
CA TYR A 35 -19.43 15.41 8.19
C TYR A 35 -19.11 16.26 9.42
N GLU A 36 -18.15 17.19 9.34
CA GLU A 36 -17.94 18.20 10.39
C GLU A 36 -19.26 18.97 10.65
N GLY A 37 -19.95 18.65 11.76
CA GLY A 37 -21.19 19.30 12.19
C GLY A 37 -22.53 18.69 11.73
N ARG A 38 -22.58 17.48 11.14
CA ARG A 38 -23.85 16.81 10.76
C ARG A 38 -24.09 15.49 11.49
N SER A 39 -25.37 15.17 11.76
CA SER A 39 -25.79 13.87 12.27
C SER A 39 -25.70 12.79 11.19
N TYR A 40 -25.00 11.69 11.47
CA TYR A 40 -24.86 10.56 10.56
C TYR A 40 -26.19 9.85 10.30
N ARG A 41 -26.50 9.55 9.04
CA ARG A 41 -27.59 8.64 8.64
C ARG A 41 -27.03 7.24 8.44
N ILE A 42 -27.90 6.22 8.53
CA ILE A 42 -27.52 4.81 8.31
C ILE A 42 -26.75 4.61 7.00
N ARG A 43 -27.21 5.25 5.91
CA ARG A 43 -26.55 5.20 4.60
C ARG A 43 -25.12 5.74 4.62
N ASP A 44 -24.84 6.73 5.47
CA ASP A 44 -23.50 7.31 5.62
C ASP A 44 -22.58 6.30 6.30
N VAL A 45 -23.07 5.63 7.35
CA VAL A 45 -22.33 4.56 8.05
C VAL A 45 -22.05 3.37 7.13
N GLU A 46 -23.03 2.94 6.33
CA GLU A 46 -22.85 1.87 5.35
C GLU A 46 -21.82 2.23 4.27
N TRP A 47 -21.82 3.49 3.82
CA TRP A 47 -20.82 3.97 2.87
C TRP A 47 -19.42 4.03 3.52
N MET A 48 -19.31 4.55 4.74
CA MET A 48 -18.06 4.59 5.51
C MET A 48 -17.47 3.18 5.71
N GLN A 49 -18.33 2.20 6.00
CA GLN A 49 -17.92 0.80 6.13
C GLN A 49 -17.31 0.26 4.84
N ARG A 50 -17.90 0.58 3.67
CA ARG A 50 -17.37 0.16 2.37
C ARG A 50 -16.04 0.81 2.06
N GLU A 51 -15.89 2.10 2.32
CA GLU A 51 -14.61 2.81 2.11
C GLU A 51 -13.51 2.28 3.04
N ALA A 52 -13.85 1.96 4.30
CA ALA A 52 -12.92 1.34 5.24
C ALA A 52 -12.47 -0.05 4.79
N GLU A 53 -13.39 -0.87 4.27
CA GLU A 53 -13.07 -2.20 3.75
C GLU A 53 -12.20 -2.13 2.49
N ASP A 54 -12.49 -1.19 1.58
CA ASP A 54 -11.67 -0.93 0.40
C ASP A 54 -10.26 -0.42 0.77
N ALA A 55 -10.16 0.46 1.77
CA ALA A 55 -8.87 0.90 2.32
C ALA A 55 -8.09 -0.27 2.94
N ARG A 56 -8.75 -1.17 3.66
CA ARG A 56 -8.15 -2.40 4.23
C ARG A 56 -7.56 -3.29 3.14
N VAL A 57 -8.28 -3.49 2.04
CA VAL A 57 -7.80 -4.27 0.88
C VAL A 57 -6.59 -3.61 0.23
N LYS A 58 -6.64 -2.29 -0.01
CA LYS A 58 -5.49 -1.55 -0.56
C LYS A 58 -4.26 -1.64 0.33
N TRP A 59 -4.45 -1.55 1.64
CA TRP A 59 -3.35 -1.69 2.60
C TRP A 59 -2.73 -3.10 2.59
N ALA A 60 -3.56 -4.14 2.50
CA ALA A 60 -3.06 -5.51 2.35
C ALA A 60 -2.21 -5.68 1.08
N ASN A 61 -2.60 -5.05 -0.04
CA ASN A 61 -1.81 -5.06 -1.26
C ASN A 61 -0.47 -4.34 -1.09
N VAL A 62 -0.44 -3.20 -0.39
CA VAL A 62 0.80 -2.48 -0.06
C VAL A 62 1.73 -3.39 0.75
N CYS A 63 1.23 -4.04 1.80
CA CYS A 63 2.03 -4.99 2.60
C CYS A 63 2.61 -6.12 1.74
N ALA A 64 1.80 -6.72 0.86
CA ALA A 64 2.26 -7.80 -0.02
C ALA A 64 3.40 -7.35 -0.97
N LEU A 65 3.28 -6.15 -1.57
CA LEU A 65 4.33 -5.59 -2.43
C LEU A 65 5.62 -5.31 -1.65
N LEU A 66 5.51 -4.79 -0.43
CA LEU A 66 6.68 -4.54 0.42
C LEU A 66 7.35 -5.84 0.87
N ASP A 67 6.57 -6.87 1.21
CA ASP A 67 7.09 -8.20 1.55
C ASP A 67 7.84 -8.82 0.36
N GLU A 68 7.34 -8.63 -0.86
CA GLU A 68 8.01 -9.06 -2.08
C GLU A 68 9.36 -8.35 -2.27
N VAL A 69 9.41 -7.02 -2.12
CA VAL A 69 10.66 -6.24 -2.19
C VAL A 69 11.67 -6.73 -1.15
N VAL A 70 11.23 -6.95 0.09
CA VAL A 70 12.09 -7.45 1.17
C VAL A 70 12.62 -8.85 0.84
N ARG A 71 11.77 -9.73 0.28
CA ARG A 71 12.16 -11.07 -0.15
C ARG A 71 13.20 -11.02 -1.26
N GLU A 72 13.00 -10.18 -2.27
CA GLU A 72 13.96 -9.99 -3.36
C GLU A 72 15.31 -9.47 -2.86
N TYR A 73 15.29 -8.47 -1.97
CA TYR A 73 16.51 -7.94 -1.36
C TYR A 73 17.26 -8.98 -0.52
N ARG A 74 16.55 -9.76 0.30
CA ARG A 74 17.18 -10.85 1.07
C ARG A 74 17.79 -11.92 0.16
N ASN A 75 17.14 -12.23 -0.96
CA ASN A 75 17.63 -13.21 -1.93
C ASN A 75 18.85 -12.70 -2.72
N SER A 76 18.93 -11.40 -3.01
CA SER A 76 20.09 -10.81 -3.68
C SER A 76 21.34 -10.82 -2.78
N VAL A 77 21.17 -10.54 -1.47
CA VAL A 77 22.25 -10.64 -0.46
C VAL A 77 22.74 -12.07 -0.27
N LYS A 78 21.84 -13.07 -0.26
CA LYS A 78 22.25 -14.48 -0.13
C LYS A 78 23.03 -15.00 -1.33
N ARG A 79 22.74 -14.51 -2.54
CA ARG A 79 23.46 -14.93 -3.77
C ARG A 79 24.87 -14.36 -3.86
N THR A 80 25.15 -13.24 -3.21
CA THR A 80 26.49 -12.63 -3.20
C THR A 80 27.41 -13.16 -2.08
N GLY A 81 26.86 -13.84 -1.06
CA GLY A 81 27.63 -14.43 0.05
C GLY A 81 28.08 -15.89 -0.12
N GLY A 82 27.83 -16.52 -1.27
CA GLY A 82 28.11 -17.94 -1.53
C GLY A 82 29.36 -18.23 -2.37
N GLY A 83 30.21 -17.23 -2.60
CA GLY A 83 31.46 -17.39 -3.35
C GLY A 83 32.63 -16.82 -2.56
N ALA A 84 33.17 -17.61 -1.63
CA ALA A 84 34.49 -17.45 -1.04
C ALA A 84 35.02 -18.85 -0.69
#